data_AF-A0A9W6D166-F1
#
_entry.id   AF-A0A9W6D166-F1
#
_cell.length_a   1.000
_cell.length_b   1.000
_cell.length_c   1.000
_cell.angle_alpha   90.00
_cell.angle_beta   90.00
_cell.angle_gamma   90.00
#
_symmetry.space_group_name_H-M   'P 1'
#
loop_
_entity.id
_entity.type
_entity.pdbx_description
1 polymer ?
#
loop_
_entity_poly.entity_id
_entity_poly.type
_entity_poly.pdbx_seq_one_letter_code
_entity_poly.pdbx_strand_id
1 'polypeptide(L)'
;MAYHSIQGLAHGRLDLLNQLRTFLVTTTGWTLHDDQSADPQPYFVFKSHGESGAEDVYLQFRISTTSGRIHVAAFQYWDAATHTGVNEASHTSYTYLRVEDSADFIFWLFADLDHVFVVTKLISTYYGHYSGSLKRFWSGAVALTQAAVTAGSGVVLQVNDATVVTPGQDYVIKDDAGIERVRVSAIDTAVTPNTITVETLVRDYASGAKIGEDPQPVINSYYNAPGTFYAVNKFDGWTSASGQQGRCGAANGGLQGETDPEMRYGTTILFPWLASMSGSAAYQELRGELIEIFAVGGGNVASEDTIQIGTDSYRVFNLTTGGWCAVKE
;
A
#
# COMPACT_ATOMS: atom_id res chain seq x y z
N MET A 1 0.80 -6.06 13.53
CA MET A 1 1.58 -5.62 14.71
C MET A 1 1.13 -4.20 15.01
N ALA A 2 1.26 -3.71 16.24
CA ALA A 2 0.95 -2.30 16.48
C ALA A 2 1.91 -1.41 15.69
N TYR A 3 1.43 -0.27 15.16
CA TYR A 3 2.30 0.63 14.42
C TYR A 3 3.34 1.28 15.33
N HIS A 4 4.48 1.60 14.74
CA HIS A 4 5.22 2.74 15.24
C HIS A 4 4.39 4.00 14.99
N SER A 5 4.33 4.90 15.98
CA SER A 5 3.61 6.15 15.82
C SER A 5 4.37 7.32 16.42
N ILE A 6 4.24 8.48 15.77
CA ILE A 6 4.64 9.77 16.33
C ILE A 6 3.58 10.82 16.05
N GLN A 7 3.49 11.80 16.95
CA GLN A 7 2.70 13.02 16.77
C GLN A 7 3.64 14.22 16.87
N GLY A 8 3.39 15.24 16.06
CA GLY A 8 4.19 16.45 16.10
C GLY A 8 3.50 17.67 15.50
N LEU A 9 4.24 18.77 15.52
CA LEU A 9 3.91 20.01 14.83
C LEU A 9 4.86 20.14 13.63
N ALA A 10 4.31 20.41 12.45
CA ALA A 10 5.08 20.66 11.25
C ALA A 10 5.07 22.15 10.91
N HIS A 11 6.25 22.72 10.64
CA HIS A 11 6.45 24.12 10.26
C HIS A 11 6.45 24.28 8.73
N GLY A 12 5.40 23.76 8.09
CA GLY A 12 5.25 23.70 6.64
C GLY A 12 5.66 22.36 6.02
N ARG A 13 5.39 22.21 4.72
CA ARG A 13 5.52 20.93 4.00
C ARG A 13 6.92 20.34 3.96
N LEU A 14 7.98 21.16 3.88
CA LEU A 14 9.35 20.65 3.83
C LEU A 14 9.77 20.05 5.19
N ASP A 15 9.32 20.67 6.27
CA ASP A 15 9.55 20.17 7.62
C ASP A 15 8.85 18.82 7.82
N LEU A 16 7.56 18.70 7.45
CA LEU A 16 6.85 17.41 7.49
C LEU A 16 7.57 16.33 6.66
N LEU A 17 8.03 16.65 5.45
CA LEU A 17 8.75 15.70 4.60
C LEU A 17 10.03 15.18 5.28
N ASN A 18 10.78 16.05 5.95
CA ASN A 18 11.99 15.67 6.69
C ASN A 18 11.67 14.87 7.96
N GLN A 19 10.59 15.20 8.66
CA GLN A 19 10.11 14.44 9.81
C GLN A 19 9.64 13.04 9.39
N LEU A 20 8.90 12.94 8.28
CA LEU A 20 8.51 11.66 7.68
C LEU A 20 9.73 10.81 7.31
N ARG A 21 10.72 11.39 6.62
CA ARG A 21 11.98 10.70 6.32
C ARG A 21 12.65 10.14 7.57
N THR A 22 12.77 10.97 8.59
CA THR A 22 13.43 10.58 9.84
C THR A 22 12.67 9.45 10.52
N PHE A 23 11.35 9.56 10.62
CA PHE A 23 10.50 8.53 11.21
C PHE A 23 10.59 7.20 10.46
N LEU A 24 10.46 7.20 9.13
CA LEU A 24 10.49 5.97 8.34
C LEU A 24 11.86 5.28 8.41
N VAL A 25 12.96 6.04 8.33
CA VAL A 25 14.31 5.45 8.31
C VAL A 25 14.77 5.03 9.70
N THR A 26 14.52 5.86 10.72
CA THR A 26 15.12 5.64 12.05
C THR A 26 14.23 4.87 13.00
N THR A 27 12.90 4.93 12.83
CA THR A 27 11.95 4.28 13.73
C THR A 27 11.37 3.00 13.14
N THR A 28 10.93 3.04 11.88
CA THR A 28 10.23 1.89 11.28
C THR A 28 11.13 0.96 10.47
N GLY A 29 12.35 1.40 10.13
CA GLY A 29 13.35 0.58 9.44
C GLY A 29 13.23 0.55 7.92
N TRP A 30 12.49 1.49 7.32
CA TRP A 30 12.46 1.65 5.86
C TRP A 30 13.83 2.13 5.37
N THR A 31 14.18 1.72 4.15
CA THR A 31 15.40 2.18 3.50
C THR A 31 15.12 3.49 2.75
N LEU A 32 15.97 4.51 2.96
CA LEU A 32 16.01 5.66 2.06
C LEU A 32 16.68 5.22 0.75
N HIS A 33 15.86 4.98 -0.27
CA HIS A 33 16.29 4.39 -1.54
C HIS A 33 16.80 5.44 -2.53
N ASP A 34 16.21 6.64 -2.53
CA ASP A 34 16.67 7.78 -3.32
C ASP A 34 16.48 9.09 -2.54
N ASP A 35 17.55 9.90 -2.48
CA ASP A 35 17.55 11.22 -1.82
C ASP A 35 17.72 12.32 -2.86
N GLN A 36 16.63 13.05 -3.07
CA GLN A 36 16.55 14.15 -4.02
C GLN A 36 16.15 15.44 -3.30
N SER A 37 16.70 15.61 -2.08
CA SER A 37 16.49 16.81 -1.26
C SER A 37 17.03 18.10 -1.89
N ALA A 38 17.97 17.98 -2.83
CA ALA A 38 18.52 19.12 -3.59
C ALA A 38 17.71 19.49 -4.84
N ASP A 39 16.70 18.70 -5.23
CA ASP A 39 15.82 18.99 -6.36
C ASP A 39 15.00 20.29 -6.10
N PRO A 40 14.66 21.09 -7.12
CA PRO A 40 13.76 22.23 -6.96
C PRO A 40 12.39 21.86 -6.37
N GLN A 41 11.98 20.61 -6.53
CA GLN A 41 10.85 19.96 -5.89
C GLN A 41 11.35 18.78 -5.04
N PRO A 42 11.90 19.05 -3.83
CA PRO A 42 12.56 18.03 -3.03
C PRO A 42 11.71 16.78 -2.85
N TYR A 43 12.34 15.61 -2.96
CA TYR A 43 11.66 14.35 -2.72
C TYR A 43 12.57 13.28 -2.13
N PHE A 44 11.91 12.28 -1.55
CA PHE A 44 12.53 11.06 -1.08
C PHE A 44 11.77 9.87 -1.65
N VAL A 45 12.49 8.80 -1.99
CA VAL A 45 11.91 7.50 -2.29
C VAL A 45 12.33 6.54 -1.19
N PHE A 46 11.35 5.89 -0.58
CA PHE A 46 11.56 4.88 0.46
C PHE A 46 11.27 3.50 -0.09
N LYS A 47 12.05 2.53 0.38
CA LYS A 47 11.89 1.11 0.07
C LYS A 47 11.63 0.31 1.35
N SER A 48 10.68 -0.60 1.29
CA SER A 48 10.49 -1.64 2.30
C SER A 48 10.31 -3.02 1.68
N HIS A 49 10.71 -4.05 2.43
CA HIS A 49 10.51 -5.46 2.09
C HIS A 49 9.26 -6.08 2.73
N GLY A 50 8.44 -5.25 3.40
CA GLY A 50 7.31 -5.72 4.19
C GLY A 50 7.74 -6.50 5.43
N GLU A 51 6.79 -6.75 6.33
CA GLU A 51 7.02 -7.55 7.54
C GLU A 51 7.32 -9.01 7.21
N SER A 52 6.83 -9.49 6.06
CA SER A 52 7.08 -10.84 5.55
C SER A 52 8.47 -11.01 4.92
N GLY A 53 9.13 -9.90 4.56
CA GLY A 53 10.34 -9.90 3.73
C GLY A 53 10.11 -10.25 2.25
N ALA A 54 8.87 -10.54 1.86
CA ALA A 54 8.51 -10.96 0.50
C ALA A 54 8.02 -9.80 -0.38
N GLU A 55 7.78 -8.62 0.19
CA GLU A 55 7.27 -7.46 -0.55
C GLU A 55 8.41 -6.67 -1.22
N ASP A 56 8.05 -5.89 -2.24
CA ASP A 56 8.83 -4.72 -2.63
C ASP A 56 7.89 -3.52 -2.66
N VAL A 57 8.04 -2.64 -1.67
CA VAL A 57 7.22 -1.43 -1.55
C VAL A 57 8.11 -0.24 -1.82
N TYR A 58 7.83 0.49 -2.90
CA TYR A 58 8.51 1.74 -3.25
C TYR A 58 7.53 2.90 -3.15
N LEU A 59 7.80 3.86 -2.26
CA LEU A 59 6.97 5.05 -2.07
C LEU A 59 7.79 6.32 -2.26
N GLN A 60 7.36 7.19 -3.18
CA GLN A 60 7.91 8.53 -3.34
C GLN A 60 7.03 9.54 -2.59
N PHE A 61 7.68 10.45 -1.86
CA PHE A 61 7.06 11.64 -1.29
C PHE A 61 7.77 12.88 -1.85
N ARG A 62 7.04 13.68 -2.64
CA ARG A 62 7.60 14.82 -3.40
C ARG A 62 6.88 16.12 -3.08
N ILE A 63 7.64 17.19 -2.84
CA ILE A 63 7.08 18.53 -2.73
C ILE A 63 6.39 18.92 -4.04
N SER A 64 5.09 19.17 -3.97
CA SER A 64 4.29 19.54 -5.14
C SER A 64 4.58 20.97 -5.61
N THR A 65 4.47 21.22 -6.92
CA THR A 65 4.35 22.58 -7.45
C THR A 65 3.05 23.24 -7.01
N THR A 66 2.03 22.45 -6.70
CA THR A 66 0.76 22.93 -6.14
C THR A 66 0.92 23.13 -4.63
N SER A 67 0.49 24.31 -4.17
CA SER A 67 0.51 24.68 -2.75
C SER A 67 -0.28 23.70 -1.88
N GLY A 68 0.24 23.45 -0.66
CA GLY A 68 -0.41 22.64 0.36
C GLY A 68 -0.51 21.14 0.02
N ARG A 69 0.47 20.62 -0.74
CA ARG A 69 0.55 19.22 -1.15
C ARG A 69 1.97 18.66 -1.10
N ILE A 70 2.09 17.44 -0.58
CA ILE A 70 3.23 16.54 -0.84
C ILE A 70 2.67 15.40 -1.69
N HIS A 71 3.05 15.30 -2.96
CA HIS A 71 2.61 14.19 -3.80
C HIS A 71 3.15 12.87 -3.26
N VAL A 72 2.30 11.85 -3.31
CA VAL A 72 2.67 10.48 -2.99
C VAL A 72 2.44 9.64 -4.22
N ALA A 73 3.42 8.80 -4.54
CA ALA A 73 3.36 7.81 -5.62
C ALA A 73 3.92 6.48 -5.12
N ALA A 74 3.26 5.38 -5.46
CA ALA A 74 3.82 4.05 -5.26
C ALA A 74 4.30 3.48 -6.59
N PHE A 75 5.33 2.64 -6.57
CA PHE A 75 5.92 2.07 -7.79
C PHE A 75 6.11 0.58 -7.68
N GLN A 76 6.13 -0.11 -8.82
CA GLN A 76 6.56 -1.50 -8.89
C GLN A 76 8.04 -1.61 -8.51
N TYR A 77 8.82 -0.68 -9.04
CA TYR A 77 10.26 -0.55 -8.84
C TYR A 77 10.68 0.91 -9.03
N TRP A 78 11.80 1.29 -8.41
CA TRP A 78 12.44 2.58 -8.61
C TRP A 78 13.93 2.40 -8.88
N ASP A 79 14.43 2.94 -9.98
CA ASP A 79 15.85 3.01 -10.29
C ASP A 79 16.44 4.31 -9.72
N ALA A 80 17.20 4.18 -8.63
CA ALA A 80 17.86 5.30 -7.98
C ALA A 80 19.08 5.84 -8.75
N ALA A 81 19.60 5.11 -9.75
CA ALA A 81 20.69 5.60 -10.58
C ALA A 81 20.20 6.55 -11.68
N THR A 82 19.00 6.32 -12.19
CA THR A 82 18.37 7.15 -13.22
C THR A 82 17.27 8.07 -12.69
N HIS A 83 16.88 7.90 -11.42
CA HIS A 83 15.78 8.62 -10.76
C HIS A 83 14.43 8.41 -11.48
N THR A 84 14.17 7.16 -11.89
CA THR A 84 12.95 6.80 -12.63
C THR A 84 12.18 5.66 -11.97
N GLY A 85 10.85 5.76 -11.98
CA GLY A 85 9.95 4.73 -11.47
C GLY A 85 9.37 3.86 -12.59
N VAL A 86 9.08 2.60 -12.28
CA VAL A 86 8.40 1.63 -13.15
C VAL A 86 7.01 1.35 -12.58
N ASN A 87 5.99 1.34 -13.45
CA ASN A 87 4.57 1.14 -13.12
C ASN A 87 4.13 1.93 -11.88
N GLU A 88 3.83 3.21 -12.10
CA GLU A 88 3.41 4.12 -11.05
C GLU A 88 1.93 3.92 -10.68
N ALA A 89 1.64 3.75 -9.40
CA ALA A 89 0.32 3.99 -8.81
C ALA A 89 0.22 5.39 -8.24
N SER A 90 -0.28 6.30 -9.05
CA SER A 90 -0.61 7.64 -8.60
C SER A 90 -1.69 8.25 -9.48
N HIS A 91 -2.29 9.30 -8.96
CA HIS A 91 -2.97 10.27 -9.80
C HIS A 91 -2.59 11.64 -9.29
N THR A 92 -1.82 12.37 -10.09
CA THR A 92 -1.18 13.64 -9.72
C THR A 92 -2.13 14.61 -9.02
N SER A 93 -3.41 14.68 -9.41
CA SER A 93 -4.39 15.57 -8.76
C SER A 93 -4.92 15.13 -7.38
N TYR A 94 -4.70 13.88 -6.95
CA TYR A 94 -5.44 13.29 -5.82
C TYR A 94 -4.59 12.50 -4.82
N THR A 95 -3.48 11.92 -5.25
CA THR A 95 -2.58 11.14 -4.39
C THR A 95 -1.54 12.07 -3.77
N TYR A 96 -1.88 12.63 -2.62
CA TYR A 96 -1.00 13.55 -1.89
C TYR A 96 -1.31 13.56 -0.38
N LEU A 97 -0.35 14.00 0.42
CA LEU A 97 -0.57 14.45 1.79
C LEU A 97 -1.06 15.89 1.75
N ARG A 98 -2.22 16.16 2.36
CA ARG A 98 -2.74 17.52 2.47
C ARG A 98 -1.98 18.23 3.59
N VAL A 99 -1.36 19.36 3.28
CA VAL A 99 -0.48 20.10 4.20
C VAL A 99 -0.69 21.60 4.06
N GLU A 100 -0.08 22.39 4.93
CA GLU A 100 0.03 23.85 4.79
C GLU A 100 1.47 24.26 4.44
N ASP A 101 1.61 25.36 3.71
CA ASP A 101 2.93 25.89 3.31
C ASP A 101 3.44 26.95 4.27
N SER A 102 2.52 27.73 4.86
CA SER A 102 2.84 28.99 5.57
C SER A 102 2.32 29.05 6.99
N ALA A 103 1.83 27.93 7.53
CA ALA A 103 1.30 27.84 8.88
C ALA A 103 1.70 26.51 9.52
N ASP A 104 1.81 26.54 10.84
CA ASP A 104 2.04 25.32 11.61
C ASP A 104 0.78 24.45 11.62
N PHE A 105 0.96 23.15 11.53
CA PHE A 105 -0.13 22.18 11.59
C PHE A 105 0.27 20.91 12.31
N ILE A 106 -0.70 20.24 12.92
CA ILE A 106 -0.46 19.00 13.68
C ILE A 106 -0.47 17.83 12.70
N PHE A 107 0.42 16.86 12.92
CA PHE A 107 0.44 15.62 12.16
C PHE A 107 0.57 14.41 13.09
N TRP A 108 0.15 13.26 12.56
CA TRP A 108 0.42 11.94 13.10
C TRP A 108 0.96 11.07 11.98
N LEU A 109 2.05 10.35 12.26
CA LEU A 109 2.60 9.33 11.38
C LEU A 109 2.41 7.98 12.06
N PHE A 110 1.92 7.02 11.29
CA PHE A 110 1.80 5.63 11.66
C PHE A 110 2.45 4.79 10.57
N ALA A 111 3.33 3.87 10.94
CA ALA A 111 3.93 2.97 9.96
C ALA A 111 4.47 1.69 10.61
N ASP A 112 4.55 0.67 9.78
CA ASP A 112 5.34 -0.55 9.98
C ASP A 112 6.09 -0.83 8.66
N LEU A 113 6.68 -2.01 8.45
CA LEU A 113 7.35 -2.31 7.18
C LEU A 113 6.38 -2.54 6.01
N ASP A 114 5.10 -2.77 6.24
CA ASP A 114 4.14 -3.01 5.16
C ASP A 114 3.56 -1.72 4.58
N HIS A 115 3.45 -0.64 5.38
CA HIS A 115 2.72 0.56 4.98
C HIS A 115 2.94 1.79 5.86
N VAL A 116 2.43 2.92 5.35
CA VAL A 116 2.46 4.24 5.96
C VAL A 116 1.06 4.84 5.95
N PHE A 117 0.62 5.31 7.11
CA PHE A 117 -0.58 6.11 7.28
C PHE A 117 -0.24 7.46 7.90
N VAL A 118 -0.68 8.53 7.24
CA VAL A 118 -0.43 9.90 7.66
C VAL A 118 -1.74 10.61 7.91
N VAL A 119 -1.87 11.23 9.08
CA VAL A 119 -2.95 12.16 9.37
C VAL A 119 -2.40 13.56 9.53
N THR A 120 -3.00 14.54 8.88
CA THR A 120 -2.73 15.96 9.13
C THR A 120 -4.00 16.65 9.60
N LYS A 121 -3.86 17.57 10.55
CA LYS A 121 -4.94 18.43 11.03
C LYS A 121 -4.64 19.87 10.64
N LEU A 122 -5.42 20.38 9.69
CA LEU A 122 -5.33 21.76 9.25
C LEU A 122 -6.51 22.51 9.83
N ILE A 123 -6.24 23.46 10.74
CA ILE A 123 -7.25 24.18 11.52
C ILE A 123 -8.11 23.17 12.32
N SER A 124 -9.31 22.85 11.84
CA SER A 124 -10.25 21.92 12.47
C SER A 124 -10.49 20.65 11.66
N THR A 125 -9.80 20.50 10.52
CA THR A 125 -10.10 19.48 9.51
C THR A 125 -8.99 18.43 9.47
N TYR A 126 -9.34 17.15 9.56
CA TYR A 126 -8.39 16.04 9.48
C TYR A 126 -8.37 15.46 8.06
N TYR A 127 -7.18 15.20 7.56
CA TYR A 127 -6.92 14.56 6.27
C TYR A 127 -6.10 13.30 6.52
N GLY A 128 -6.42 12.22 5.81
CA GLY A 128 -5.77 10.93 5.98
C GLY A 128 -5.22 10.42 4.65
N HIS A 129 -4.05 9.81 4.70
CA HIS A 129 -3.43 9.18 3.53
C HIS A 129 -2.79 7.85 3.91
N TYR A 130 -3.18 6.80 3.21
CA TYR A 130 -2.64 5.44 3.28
C TYR A 130 -1.81 5.09 2.04
N SER A 131 -0.65 4.48 2.23
CA SER A 131 0.16 3.95 1.13
C SER A 131 0.95 2.74 1.59
N GLY A 132 1.15 1.76 0.72
CA GLY A 132 1.84 0.51 1.03
C GLY A 132 1.01 -0.72 0.68
N SER A 133 1.29 -1.84 1.31
CA SER A 133 0.63 -3.11 1.06
C SER A 133 -0.80 -3.15 1.61
N LEU A 134 -1.64 -3.98 1.00
CA LEU A 134 -2.91 -4.44 1.57
C LEU A 134 -2.73 -5.82 2.20
N LYS A 135 -3.56 -6.13 3.20
CA LYS A 135 -3.72 -7.52 3.63
C LYS A 135 -4.53 -8.25 2.58
N ARG A 136 -3.84 -9.09 1.82
CA ARG A 136 -4.42 -9.88 0.72
C ARG A 136 -5.50 -10.82 1.25
N PHE A 137 -6.57 -11.00 0.47
CA PHE A 137 -7.49 -12.11 0.71
C PHE A 137 -6.95 -13.43 0.15
N TRP A 138 -6.19 -13.36 -0.94
CA TRP A 138 -5.55 -14.51 -1.55
C TRP A 138 -4.16 -14.74 -0.99
N SER A 139 -3.47 -15.77 -1.49
CA SER A 139 -2.16 -16.16 -0.98
C SER A 139 -1.12 -15.05 -1.23
N GLY A 140 -0.37 -14.71 -0.18
CA GLY A 140 0.84 -13.89 -0.28
C GLY A 140 2.10 -14.70 -0.62
N ALA A 141 1.98 -16.02 -0.82
CA ALA A 141 3.12 -16.87 -1.12
C ALA A 141 3.67 -16.58 -2.53
N VAL A 142 4.99 -16.48 -2.63
CA VAL A 142 5.70 -16.22 -3.88
C VAL A 142 6.90 -17.13 -4.03
N ALA A 143 7.18 -17.57 -5.25
CA ALA A 143 8.43 -18.23 -5.61
C ALA A 143 9.35 -17.25 -6.35
N LEU A 144 10.65 -17.42 -6.16
CA LEU A 144 11.71 -16.61 -6.74
C LEU A 144 12.46 -17.40 -7.80
N THR A 145 12.55 -16.86 -9.02
CA THR A 145 13.40 -17.43 -10.07
C THR A 145 14.86 -17.45 -9.62
N GLN A 146 15.55 -18.55 -9.89
CA GLN A 146 16.95 -18.76 -9.51
C GLN A 146 17.94 -18.35 -10.62
N ALA A 147 17.42 -18.06 -11.80
CA ALA A 147 18.17 -17.59 -12.95
C ALA A 147 17.28 -16.67 -13.78
N ALA A 148 17.90 -15.89 -14.67
CA ALA A 148 17.19 -15.16 -15.70
C ALA A 148 16.45 -16.15 -16.63
N VAL A 149 15.28 -15.74 -17.09
CA VAL A 149 14.37 -16.55 -17.91
C VAL A 149 14.10 -15.79 -19.20
N THR A 150 14.16 -16.51 -20.32
CA THR A 150 13.85 -15.96 -21.64
C THR A 150 12.40 -16.26 -22.03
N ALA A 151 11.75 -15.28 -22.67
CA ALA A 151 10.42 -15.39 -23.25
C ALA A 151 10.31 -16.57 -24.23
N GLY A 152 9.11 -17.15 -24.33
CA GLY A 152 8.86 -18.29 -25.19
C GLY A 152 7.61 -19.08 -24.80
N SER A 153 7.50 -20.30 -25.33
CA SER A 153 6.42 -21.24 -25.00
C SER A 153 6.97 -22.46 -24.26
N GLY A 154 6.21 -22.99 -23.32
CA GLY A 154 6.64 -24.14 -22.50
C GLY A 154 7.89 -23.83 -21.67
N VAL A 155 8.00 -22.61 -21.17
CA VAL A 155 9.20 -22.12 -20.49
C VAL A 155 9.30 -22.75 -19.10
N VAL A 156 10.48 -23.27 -18.76
CA VAL A 156 10.77 -23.88 -17.46
C VAL A 156 11.49 -22.86 -16.58
N LEU A 157 10.85 -22.47 -15.49
CA LEU A 157 11.36 -21.56 -14.46
C LEU A 157 11.98 -22.39 -13.35
N GLN A 158 13.29 -22.24 -13.12
CA GLN A 158 13.93 -22.76 -11.90
C GLN A 158 13.60 -21.82 -10.75
N VAL A 159 12.97 -22.31 -9.69
CA VAL A 159 12.50 -21.50 -8.57
C VAL A 159 12.91 -22.09 -7.21
N ASN A 160 12.95 -21.25 -6.17
CA ASN A 160 13.22 -21.72 -4.81
C ASN A 160 12.13 -22.66 -4.27
N ASP A 161 10.86 -22.43 -4.62
CA ASP A 161 9.73 -23.23 -4.13
C ASP A 161 8.58 -23.27 -5.14
N ALA A 162 8.46 -24.36 -5.89
CA ALA A 162 7.37 -24.56 -6.83
C ALA A 162 6.03 -24.96 -6.17
N THR A 163 5.99 -25.23 -4.86
CA THR A 163 4.75 -25.67 -4.18
C THR A 163 3.74 -24.54 -3.99
N VAL A 164 4.16 -23.29 -4.19
CA VAL A 164 3.28 -22.10 -4.11
C VAL A 164 2.31 -21.97 -5.29
N VAL A 165 2.50 -22.77 -6.35
CA VAL A 165 1.63 -22.78 -7.54
C VAL A 165 1.04 -24.16 -7.81
N THR A 166 -0.10 -24.17 -8.48
CA THR A 166 -0.83 -25.38 -8.88
C THR A 166 -0.93 -25.44 -10.41
N PRO A 167 -0.59 -26.58 -11.04
CA PRO A 167 -0.79 -26.78 -12.47
C PRO A 167 -2.25 -26.55 -12.88
N GLY A 168 -2.45 -25.91 -14.02
CA GLY A 168 -3.78 -25.54 -14.51
C GLY A 168 -4.39 -24.32 -13.81
N GLN A 169 -3.59 -23.48 -13.16
CA GLN A 169 -4.01 -22.18 -12.64
C GLN A 169 -3.18 -21.04 -13.25
N ASP A 170 -3.72 -19.83 -13.15
CA ASP A 170 -3.06 -18.63 -13.62
C ASP A 170 -2.46 -17.87 -12.45
N TYR A 171 -1.25 -17.35 -12.65
CA TYR A 171 -0.47 -16.61 -11.67
C TYR A 171 0.12 -15.36 -12.31
N VAL A 172 0.63 -14.47 -11.48
CA VAL A 172 1.37 -13.29 -11.91
C VAL A 172 2.86 -13.55 -11.71
N ILE A 173 3.66 -13.27 -12.73
CA ILE A 173 5.12 -13.16 -12.61
C ILE A 173 5.52 -11.69 -12.79
N LYS A 174 6.46 -11.22 -11.96
CA LYS A 174 6.97 -9.86 -12.02
C LYS A 174 8.45 -9.77 -11.64
N ASP A 175 9.15 -8.78 -12.16
CA ASP A 175 10.45 -8.34 -11.68
C ASP A 175 10.49 -6.80 -11.56
N ASP A 176 11.66 -6.20 -11.65
CA ASP A 176 11.80 -4.74 -11.56
C ASP A 176 11.30 -4.00 -12.82
N ALA A 177 11.17 -4.68 -13.96
CA ALA A 177 10.86 -4.05 -15.24
C ALA A 177 9.51 -4.51 -15.82
N GLY A 178 9.10 -5.74 -15.56
CA GLY A 178 7.98 -6.40 -16.19
C GLY A 178 6.99 -7.00 -15.21
N ILE A 179 5.77 -7.17 -15.67
CA ILE A 179 4.74 -7.95 -15.01
C ILE A 179 3.86 -8.58 -16.09
N GLU A 180 3.48 -9.84 -15.90
CA GLU A 180 2.50 -10.49 -16.76
C GLU A 180 1.74 -11.60 -16.03
N ARG A 181 0.56 -11.96 -16.56
CA ARG A 181 -0.18 -13.15 -16.13
C ARG A 181 0.25 -14.35 -16.95
N VAL A 182 0.60 -15.44 -16.27
CA VAL A 182 1.06 -16.70 -16.86
C VAL A 182 0.17 -17.85 -16.40
N ARG A 183 0.05 -18.86 -17.26
CA ARG A 183 -0.61 -20.11 -16.91
C ARG A 183 0.42 -21.19 -16.63
N VAL A 184 0.35 -21.80 -15.45
CA VAL A 184 1.24 -22.89 -15.06
C VAL A 184 0.71 -24.20 -15.62
N SER A 185 1.53 -24.91 -16.39
CA SER A 185 1.17 -26.19 -17.02
C SER A 185 1.69 -27.40 -16.23
N ALA A 186 2.81 -27.25 -15.53
CA ALA A 186 3.41 -28.30 -14.71
C ALA A 186 4.29 -27.71 -13.59
N ILE A 187 4.53 -28.51 -12.56
CA ILE A 187 5.56 -28.26 -11.55
C ILE A 187 6.38 -29.53 -11.34
N ASP A 188 7.65 -29.36 -10.96
CA ASP A 188 8.50 -30.43 -10.46
C ASP A 188 9.13 -30.00 -9.14
N THR A 189 8.86 -30.76 -8.07
CA THR A 189 9.35 -30.51 -6.72
C THR A 189 10.37 -31.57 -6.27
N ALA A 190 10.77 -32.48 -7.17
CA ALA A 190 11.65 -33.60 -6.85
C ALA A 190 13.13 -33.20 -6.72
N VAL A 191 13.51 -32.04 -7.26
CA VAL A 191 14.88 -31.50 -7.22
C VAL A 191 14.86 -30.06 -6.71
N THR A 192 15.97 -29.61 -6.11
CA THR A 192 16.16 -28.22 -5.68
C THR A 192 17.30 -27.58 -6.48
N PRO A 193 17.07 -26.43 -7.16
CA PRO A 193 15.81 -25.69 -7.20
C PRO A 193 14.67 -26.45 -7.90
N ASN A 194 13.45 -26.18 -7.44
CA ASN A 194 12.22 -26.75 -8.00
C ASN A 194 11.96 -26.12 -9.38
N THR A 195 11.05 -26.67 -10.16
CA THR A 195 10.67 -26.08 -11.45
C THR A 195 9.19 -25.80 -11.59
N ILE A 196 8.87 -24.70 -12.28
CA ILE A 196 7.53 -24.35 -12.72
C ILE A 196 7.58 -24.24 -14.25
N THR A 197 6.72 -24.97 -14.95
CA THR A 197 6.57 -24.81 -16.41
C THR A 197 5.37 -23.91 -16.68
N VAL A 198 5.59 -22.85 -17.46
CA VAL A 198 4.52 -21.94 -17.91
C VAL A 198 4.23 -22.15 -19.40
N GLU A 199 2.96 -22.03 -19.78
CA GLU A 199 2.53 -22.27 -21.17
C GLU A 199 3.14 -21.27 -22.15
N THR A 200 3.11 -19.98 -21.82
CA THR A 200 3.69 -18.90 -22.61
C THR A 200 4.18 -17.81 -21.67
N LEU A 201 5.35 -17.26 -22.00
CA LEU A 201 5.96 -16.12 -21.36
C LEU A 201 6.26 -15.09 -22.45
N VAL A 202 5.69 -13.90 -22.35
CA VAL A 202 5.80 -12.84 -23.36
C VAL A 202 7.07 -12.03 -23.15
N ARG A 203 7.57 -11.93 -21.92
CA ARG A 203 8.74 -11.12 -21.55
C ARG A 203 9.88 -11.95 -20.99
N ASP A 204 11.08 -11.43 -21.11
CA ASP A 204 12.22 -11.92 -20.34
C ASP A 204 12.08 -11.45 -18.88
N TYR A 205 12.56 -12.26 -17.94
CA TYR A 205 12.61 -11.89 -16.52
C TYR A 205 14.00 -12.11 -15.96
N ALA A 206 14.43 -11.20 -15.09
CA ALA A 206 15.68 -11.34 -14.36
C ALA A 206 15.63 -12.49 -13.33
N SER A 207 16.81 -12.89 -12.84
CA SER A 207 16.88 -13.73 -11.64
C SER A 207 16.27 -13.01 -10.45
N GLY A 208 15.53 -13.72 -9.62
CA GLY A 208 14.81 -13.15 -8.47
C GLY A 208 13.42 -12.62 -8.81
N ALA A 209 12.93 -12.82 -10.04
CA ALA A 209 11.54 -12.53 -10.40
C ALA A 209 10.58 -13.34 -9.51
N LYS A 210 9.49 -12.70 -9.08
CA LYS A 210 8.49 -13.25 -8.18
C LYS A 210 7.32 -13.80 -8.98
N ILE A 211 6.94 -15.05 -8.74
CA ILE A 211 5.71 -15.65 -9.27
C ILE A 211 4.78 -16.05 -8.12
N GLY A 212 3.49 -15.70 -8.21
CA GLY A 212 2.48 -15.98 -7.19
C GLY A 212 1.10 -15.42 -7.56
N GLU A 213 0.13 -15.54 -6.65
CA GLU A 213 -1.24 -15.05 -6.90
C GLU A 213 -1.32 -13.51 -6.90
N ASP A 214 -0.76 -12.87 -5.87
CA ASP A 214 -0.67 -11.40 -5.78
C ASP A 214 0.71 -10.96 -5.26
N PRO A 215 1.77 -11.05 -6.10
CA PRO A 215 3.14 -10.82 -5.68
C PRO A 215 3.47 -9.34 -5.35
N GLN A 216 2.53 -8.40 -5.54
CA GLN A 216 2.72 -6.99 -5.19
C GLN A 216 1.37 -6.24 -4.96
N PRO A 217 0.78 -6.32 -3.76
CA PRO A 217 -0.52 -5.74 -3.40
C PRO A 217 -0.42 -4.26 -3.03
N VAL A 218 0.54 -3.53 -3.62
CA VAL A 218 0.89 -2.17 -3.20
C VAL A 218 -0.11 -1.16 -3.74
N ILE A 219 -0.61 -0.30 -2.86
CA ILE A 219 -1.56 0.76 -3.17
C ILE A 219 -1.06 2.13 -2.67
N ASN A 220 -1.66 3.17 -3.25
CA ASN A 220 -1.47 4.57 -2.92
C ASN A 220 -2.83 5.26 -2.90
N SER A 221 -3.25 5.74 -1.74
CA SER A 221 -4.60 6.26 -1.55
C SER A 221 -4.74 7.74 -1.92
N TYR A 222 -5.99 8.20 -1.93
CA TYR A 222 -6.32 9.63 -1.99
C TYR A 222 -5.90 10.36 -0.72
N TYR A 223 -5.75 11.69 -0.79
CA TYR A 223 -5.51 12.57 0.38
C TYR A 223 -6.63 12.56 1.45
N ASN A 224 -7.74 11.88 1.17
CA ASN A 224 -8.88 11.64 2.04
C ASN A 224 -9.17 10.13 2.11
N ALA A 225 -8.13 9.35 2.35
CA ALA A 225 -8.22 7.92 2.62
C ALA A 225 -9.21 7.66 3.77
N PRO A 226 -9.86 6.47 3.84
CA PRO A 226 -9.59 5.27 3.04
C PRO A 226 -10.39 5.11 1.74
N GLY A 227 -11.33 6.01 1.41
CA GLY A 227 -12.38 5.73 0.41
C GLY A 227 -11.94 5.37 -1.02
N THR A 228 -10.81 5.86 -1.53
CA THR A 228 -10.33 5.59 -2.90
C THR A 228 -8.82 5.45 -2.93
N PHE A 229 -8.30 4.58 -3.81
CA PHE A 229 -6.87 4.38 -4.01
C PHE A 229 -6.50 4.06 -5.46
N TYR A 230 -5.19 4.04 -5.73
CA TYR A 230 -4.57 3.54 -6.95
C TYR A 230 -3.63 2.40 -6.61
N ALA A 231 -3.66 1.31 -7.38
CA ALA A 231 -2.78 0.16 -7.18
C ALA A 231 -1.71 0.06 -8.26
N VAL A 232 -0.51 -0.40 -7.86
CA VAL A 232 0.70 -0.41 -8.68
C VAL A 232 0.55 -1.28 -9.93
N ASN A 233 -0.30 -2.31 -9.88
CA ASN A 233 -0.43 -3.28 -10.96
C ASN A 233 -1.85 -3.84 -11.10
N LYS A 234 -2.22 -4.23 -12.32
CA LYS A 234 -3.38 -5.08 -12.59
C LYS A 234 -2.96 -6.55 -12.45
N PHE A 235 -3.79 -7.38 -11.81
CA PHE A 235 -3.64 -8.84 -11.63
C PHE A 235 -3.55 -9.64 -12.96
N ASP A 236 -3.74 -9.00 -14.11
CA ASP A 236 -3.61 -9.62 -15.43
C ASP A 236 -2.30 -9.25 -16.16
N GLY A 237 -1.42 -8.47 -15.54
CA GLY A 237 -0.17 -8.05 -16.16
C GLY A 237 -0.25 -6.82 -17.05
N TRP A 238 -1.36 -6.09 -17.04
CA TRP A 238 -1.51 -4.89 -17.87
C TRP A 238 -0.87 -3.66 -17.21
N THR A 239 0.10 -3.06 -17.89
CA THR A 239 0.78 -1.82 -17.50
C THR A 239 -0.09 -0.61 -17.84
N SER A 240 -0.72 0.02 -16.85
CA SER A 240 -1.23 1.40 -17.00
C SER A 240 -0.21 2.37 -16.39
N ALA A 241 -0.06 3.56 -16.99
CA ALA A 241 0.92 4.55 -16.53
C ALA A 241 0.52 5.29 -15.24
N SER A 242 -0.67 5.04 -14.68
CA SER A 242 -1.23 5.78 -13.54
C SER A 242 -1.89 4.88 -12.49
N GLY A 243 -1.50 3.60 -12.45
CA GLY A 243 -2.10 2.58 -11.60
C GLY A 243 -3.57 2.33 -11.90
N GLN A 244 -4.18 1.43 -11.13
CA GLN A 244 -5.61 1.13 -11.25
C GLN A 244 -6.40 1.72 -10.09
N GLN A 245 -7.48 2.44 -10.41
CA GLN A 245 -8.39 2.96 -9.40
C GLN A 245 -9.12 1.82 -8.66
N GLY A 246 -9.14 1.91 -7.34
CA GLY A 246 -9.90 1.08 -6.43
C GLY A 246 -10.60 1.90 -5.35
N ARG A 247 -11.39 1.22 -4.53
CA ARG A 247 -12.17 1.82 -3.44
C ARG A 247 -12.02 0.99 -2.18
N CYS A 248 -12.08 1.65 -1.04
CA CYS A 248 -12.28 0.96 0.23
C CYS A 248 -13.68 1.24 0.78
N GLY A 249 -14.34 0.19 1.26
CA GLY A 249 -15.62 0.28 1.95
C GLY A 249 -15.52 -0.34 3.32
N ALA A 250 -16.05 0.33 4.34
CA ALA A 250 -16.13 -0.22 5.69
C ALA A 250 -17.09 -1.42 5.70
N ALA A 251 -16.66 -2.55 6.27
CA ALA A 251 -17.48 -3.75 6.43
C ALA A 251 -18.49 -3.64 7.59
N ASN A 252 -19.14 -2.48 7.73
CA ASN A 252 -20.04 -2.20 8.83
C ASN A 252 -21.48 -2.70 8.61
N GLY A 253 -21.81 -3.17 7.41
CA GLY A 253 -23.15 -3.71 7.09
C GLY A 253 -24.30 -2.70 7.30
N GLY A 254 -24.02 -1.40 7.29
CA GLY A 254 -25.00 -0.35 7.57
C GLY A 254 -25.11 0.05 9.05
N LEU A 255 -24.38 -0.61 9.95
CA LEU A 255 -24.40 -0.33 11.39
C LEU A 255 -23.88 1.08 11.73
N GLN A 256 -23.25 1.80 10.80
CA GLN A 256 -22.79 3.19 11.01
C GLN A 256 -23.90 4.18 11.41
N GLY A 257 -25.16 3.90 11.04
CA GLY A 257 -26.31 4.76 11.31
C GLY A 257 -27.18 4.33 12.51
N GLU A 258 -26.83 3.24 13.19
CA GLU A 258 -27.60 2.76 14.33
C GLU A 258 -27.37 3.68 15.55
N THR A 259 -28.39 4.46 15.87
CA THR A 259 -28.36 5.51 16.90
C THR A 259 -28.84 5.05 18.27
N ASP A 260 -29.21 3.77 18.44
CA ASP A 260 -29.70 3.27 19.73
C ASP A 260 -28.57 3.33 20.78
N PRO A 261 -28.65 4.25 21.78
CA PRO A 261 -27.63 4.39 22.80
C PRO A 261 -27.55 3.14 23.69
N GLU A 262 -28.67 2.45 23.93
CA GLU A 262 -28.76 1.28 24.82
C GLU A 262 -28.08 0.05 24.21
N MET A 263 -27.97 -0.04 22.88
CA MET A 263 -27.26 -1.13 22.20
C MET A 263 -25.74 -0.93 22.11
N ARG A 264 -25.22 0.26 22.48
CA ARG A 264 -23.82 0.65 22.28
C ARG A 264 -23.09 1.19 23.51
N TYR A 265 -23.76 1.31 24.66
CA TYR A 265 -23.08 1.69 25.90
C TYR A 265 -21.98 0.65 26.23
N GLY A 266 -20.72 1.02 25.97
CA GLY A 266 -19.53 0.25 26.35
C GLY A 266 -18.87 -0.59 25.25
N THR A 267 -19.34 -0.58 24.00
CA THR A 267 -18.71 -1.36 22.91
C THR A 267 -18.29 -0.48 21.74
N THR A 268 -16.99 -0.15 21.69
CA THR A 268 -16.40 0.36 20.45
C THR A 268 -16.19 -0.83 19.52
N ILE A 269 -17.00 -0.92 18.46
CA ILE A 269 -16.86 -1.96 17.43
C ILE A 269 -16.05 -1.40 16.27
N LEU A 270 -14.99 -2.11 15.91
CA LEU A 270 -14.14 -1.82 14.76
C LEU A 270 -14.53 -2.71 13.58
N PHE A 271 -14.57 -2.13 12.39
CA PHE A 271 -14.83 -2.85 11.15
C PHE A 271 -13.64 -2.71 10.20
N PRO A 272 -13.22 -3.77 9.50
CA PRO A 272 -12.16 -3.66 8.50
C PRO A 272 -12.61 -2.80 7.32
N TRP A 273 -11.65 -2.14 6.67
CA TRP A 273 -11.83 -1.48 5.40
C TRP A 273 -11.50 -2.44 4.27
N LEU A 274 -12.52 -2.92 3.56
CA LEU A 274 -12.37 -3.83 2.43
C LEU A 274 -11.96 -3.05 1.18
N ALA A 275 -10.83 -3.42 0.58
CA ALA A 275 -10.32 -2.84 -0.65
C ALA A 275 -10.79 -3.65 -1.85
N SER A 276 -11.33 -2.98 -2.86
CA SER A 276 -11.69 -3.58 -4.15
C SER A 276 -11.22 -2.72 -5.32
N MET A 277 -10.87 -3.37 -6.42
CA MET A 277 -10.59 -2.65 -7.66
C MET A 277 -11.90 -2.19 -8.31
N SER A 278 -11.90 -0.97 -8.82
CA SER A 278 -13.03 -0.39 -9.55
C SER A 278 -12.50 0.21 -10.85
N GLY A 279 -12.17 -0.64 -11.82
CA GLY A 279 -11.60 -0.18 -13.10
C GLY A 279 -12.66 0.26 -14.11
N SER A 280 -13.58 -0.65 -14.46
CA SER A 280 -14.73 -0.41 -15.34
C SER A 280 -15.94 -1.16 -14.80
N ALA A 281 -17.15 -0.86 -15.28
CA ALA A 281 -18.38 -1.53 -14.82
C ALA A 281 -18.36 -3.08 -14.98
N ALA A 282 -17.42 -3.62 -15.77
CA ALA A 282 -17.24 -5.05 -16.00
C ALA A 282 -16.14 -5.69 -15.11
N TYR A 283 -15.40 -4.89 -14.32
CA TYR A 283 -14.28 -5.40 -13.53
C TYR A 283 -14.27 -4.86 -12.10
N GLN A 284 -14.78 -5.67 -11.18
CA GLN A 284 -14.76 -5.44 -9.74
C GLN A 284 -14.23 -6.69 -9.06
N GLU A 285 -13.15 -6.53 -8.30
CA GLU A 285 -12.52 -7.66 -7.61
C GLU A 285 -12.09 -7.21 -6.22
N LEU A 286 -12.44 -8.02 -5.22
CA LEU A 286 -12.10 -7.78 -3.83
C LEU A 286 -10.63 -8.13 -3.61
N ARG A 287 -9.79 -7.15 -3.25
CA ARG A 287 -8.32 -7.30 -3.16
C ARG A 287 -7.83 -7.73 -1.79
N GLY A 288 -8.49 -7.25 -0.75
CA GLY A 288 -7.97 -7.37 0.60
C GLY A 288 -8.64 -6.41 1.55
N GLU A 289 -7.95 -6.14 2.64
CA GLU A 289 -8.31 -5.12 3.61
C GLU A 289 -7.12 -4.20 3.92
N LEU A 290 -7.40 -2.98 4.36
CA LEU A 290 -6.36 -2.12 4.94
C LEU A 290 -5.80 -2.80 6.19
N ILE A 291 -4.48 -2.70 6.37
CA ILE A 291 -3.80 -3.25 7.52
C ILE A 291 -3.94 -2.26 8.67
N GLU A 292 -4.32 -2.74 9.86
CA GLU A 292 -4.34 -2.02 11.15
C GLU A 292 -5.08 -0.65 11.19
N ILE A 293 -5.93 -0.39 10.19
CA ILE A 293 -6.86 0.75 10.13
C ILE A 293 -8.27 0.20 10.00
N PHE A 294 -9.15 0.70 10.87
CA PHE A 294 -10.52 0.22 11.00
C PHE A 294 -11.51 1.37 10.92
N ALA A 295 -12.73 1.09 10.49
CA ALA A 295 -13.85 2.01 10.61
C ALA A 295 -14.45 1.89 12.00
N VAL A 296 -14.91 3.01 12.57
CA VAL A 296 -15.58 3.02 13.88
C VAL A 296 -17.09 3.04 13.69
N GLY A 297 -17.79 2.19 14.42
CA GLY A 297 -19.23 2.00 14.29
C GLY A 297 -20.14 3.11 14.83
N GLY A 298 -19.68 4.03 15.69
CA GLY A 298 -20.57 4.98 16.40
C GLY A 298 -19.88 6.19 17.03
N GLY A 299 -20.69 7.17 17.45
CA GLY A 299 -20.28 8.57 17.74
C GLY A 299 -19.98 8.93 19.20
N ASN A 300 -19.50 7.99 20.02
CA ASN A 300 -19.10 8.28 21.42
C ASN A 300 -17.61 8.61 21.58
N VAL A 301 -16.96 9.00 20.49
CA VAL A 301 -15.52 9.31 20.43
C VAL A 301 -15.33 10.65 19.74
N ALA A 302 -14.35 11.42 20.20
CA ALA A 302 -13.82 12.58 19.52
C ALA A 302 -12.61 12.18 18.67
N SER A 303 -12.25 13.02 17.69
CA SER A 303 -10.95 12.85 17.03
C SER A 303 -9.83 13.07 18.03
N GLU A 304 -8.73 12.32 17.85
CA GLU A 304 -7.56 12.23 18.74
C GLU A 304 -7.76 11.36 19.99
N ASP A 305 -9.00 10.91 20.28
CA ASP A 305 -9.26 9.98 21.39
C ASP A 305 -8.51 8.66 21.19
N THR A 306 -8.12 8.06 22.33
CA THR A 306 -7.62 6.69 22.36
C THR A 306 -8.73 5.78 22.89
N ILE A 307 -9.04 4.73 22.14
CA ILE A 307 -9.91 3.63 22.57
C ILE A 307 -9.07 2.39 22.87
N GLN A 308 -9.53 1.57 23.81
CA GLN A 308 -8.90 0.29 24.16
C GLN A 308 -9.87 -0.84 23.81
N ILE A 309 -9.39 -1.84 23.08
CA ILE A 309 -10.16 -3.04 22.75
C ILE A 309 -9.28 -4.26 23.03
N GLY A 310 -9.66 -5.02 24.05
CA GLY A 310 -8.79 -6.08 24.57
C GLY A 310 -7.49 -5.49 25.11
N THR A 311 -6.36 -5.95 24.55
CA THR A 311 -5.01 -5.45 24.90
C THR A 311 -4.48 -4.41 23.93
N ASP A 312 -5.24 -4.11 22.86
CA ASP A 312 -4.82 -3.22 21.79
C ASP A 312 -5.35 -1.80 22.01
N SER A 313 -4.52 -0.82 21.67
CA SER A 313 -4.82 0.61 21.71
C SER A 313 -5.10 1.11 20.31
N TYR A 314 -6.06 2.02 20.15
CA TYR A 314 -6.33 2.66 18.85
C TYR A 314 -6.56 4.15 18.98
N ARG A 315 -5.95 4.93 18.09
CA ARG A 315 -6.18 6.36 17.91
C ARG A 315 -7.31 6.61 16.93
N VAL A 316 -8.25 7.46 17.29
CA VAL A 316 -9.44 7.72 16.49
C VAL A 316 -9.33 9.06 15.75
N PHE A 317 -9.77 9.10 14.49
CA PHE A 317 -9.86 10.34 13.70
C PHE A 317 -11.17 10.41 12.92
N ASN A 318 -11.74 11.61 12.80
CA ASN A 318 -12.82 11.91 11.85
C ASN A 318 -12.22 12.54 10.59
N LEU A 319 -11.87 11.69 9.63
CA LEU A 319 -11.22 12.10 8.39
C LEU A 319 -12.23 12.76 7.44
N THR A 320 -11.79 13.81 6.77
CA THR A 320 -12.58 14.50 5.74
C THR A 320 -12.99 13.51 4.65
N THR A 321 -14.29 13.32 4.45
CA THR A 321 -14.90 12.37 3.49
C THR A 321 -14.59 10.88 3.71
N GLY A 322 -13.48 10.53 4.37
CA GLY A 322 -13.14 9.16 4.78
C GLY A 322 -13.95 8.66 5.99
N GLY A 323 -14.50 9.58 6.79
CA GLY A 323 -15.30 9.26 7.96
C GLY A 323 -14.46 8.89 9.18
N TRP A 324 -15.10 8.23 10.15
CA TRP A 324 -14.44 7.81 11.38
C TRP A 324 -13.57 6.59 11.17
N CYS A 325 -12.28 6.71 11.50
CA CYS A 325 -11.35 5.60 11.52
C CYS A 325 -10.65 5.47 12.88
N ALA A 326 -10.24 4.25 13.21
CA ALA A 326 -9.38 3.91 14.33
C ALA A 326 -8.09 3.27 13.79
N VAL A 327 -6.96 3.76 14.25
CA VAL A 327 -5.61 3.35 13.82
C VAL A 327 -4.94 2.68 15.01
N LYS A 328 -4.44 1.46 14.84
CA LYS A 328 -3.83 0.70 15.95
C LYS A 328 -2.49 1.32 16.40
N GLU A 329 -2.31 1.53 17.70
CA GLU A 329 -1.07 2.06 18.31
C GLU A 329 -0.39 1.04 19.22
#